data_AF-A0A522IDX4-F1
#
_entry.id   AF-A0A522IDX4-F1
#
_cell.length_a   1.000
_cell.length_b   1.000
_cell.length_c   1.000
_cell.angle_alpha   90.00
_cell.angle_beta   90.00
_cell.angle_gamma   90.00
#
_symmetry.space_group_name_H-M   'P 1'
#
loop_
_entity.id
_entity.type
_entity.pdbx_description
1 polymer ?
#
loop_
_entity_poly.entity_id
_entity_poly.type
_entity_poly.pdbx_seq_one_letter_code
_entity_poly.pdbx_strand_id
1 'polypeptide(L)' 'VAREIGPIAKPRDIRFGENLPKTRSGKIMRRLLRSLAKGEAIAQDVSTLENPAILDQLGESR' A
#
# COMPACT_ATOMS: atom_id res chain seq x y z
N VAL A 1 1.83 -12.09 13.51
CA VAL A 1 2.72 -10.92 13.72
C VAL A 1 2.96 -10.64 15.20
N ALA A 2 1.93 -10.31 16.01
CA ALA A 2 2.13 -10.04 17.43
C ALA A 2 2.73 -11.22 18.22
N ARG A 3 2.35 -12.47 17.88
CA ARG A 3 2.96 -13.68 18.43
C ARG A 3 4.37 -13.96 17.90
N GLU A 4 4.57 -13.74 16.60
CA GLU A 4 5.82 -14.11 15.90
C GLU A 4 6.96 -13.11 16.11
N ILE A 5 6.65 -11.82 16.27
CA ILE A 5 7.64 -10.72 16.45
C ILE A 5 7.52 -10.08 17.84
N GLY A 6 6.31 -10.03 18.40
CA GLY A 6 6.03 -9.42 19.71
C GLY A 6 4.99 -8.30 19.66
N PRO A 7 4.50 -7.83 20.82
CA PRO A 7 3.45 -6.80 20.91
C PRO A 7 3.79 -5.49 20.19
N ILE A 8 5.06 -5.10 20.15
CA ILE A 8 5.54 -3.87 19.49
C ILE A 8 5.27 -3.87 17.97
N ALA A 9 5.22 -5.05 17.34
CA ALA A 9 5.00 -5.20 15.91
C ALA A 9 3.51 -5.38 15.55
N LYS A 10 2.59 -5.24 16.51
CA LYS A 10 1.15 -5.33 16.23
C LYS A 10 0.75 -4.16 15.30
N PRO A 11 0.21 -4.43 14.10
CA PRO A 11 -0.29 -3.38 13.23
C PRO A 11 -1.41 -2.61 13.93
N ARG A 12 -1.38 -1.27 13.82
CA ARG A 12 -2.45 -0.42 14.35
C ARG A 12 -3.70 -0.44 13.46
N ASP A 13 -3.48 -0.62 12.16
CA ASP A 13 -4.49 -0.62 11.11
C ASP A 13 -4.12 -1.71 10.09
N ILE A 14 -5.14 -2.38 9.54
CA ILE A 14 -5.01 -3.41 8.50
C ILE A 14 -6.09 -3.12 7.45
N ARG A 15 -5.65 -2.79 6.24
CA ARG A 15 -6.53 -2.50 5.11
C ARG A 15 -6.51 -3.67 4.13
N PHE A 16 -7.69 -4.10 3.72
CA PHE A 16 -7.86 -5.11 2.70
C PHE A 16 -8.10 -4.43 1.35
N GLY A 17 -7.54 -5.02 0.30
CA GLY A 17 -7.72 -4.62 -1.08
C GLY A 17 -7.49 -5.83 -1.98
N GLU A 18 -7.93 -5.74 -3.23
CA GLU A 18 -7.84 -6.86 -4.17
C GLU A 18 -6.39 -7.18 -4.56
N ASN A 19 -5.51 -6.17 -4.56
CA ASN A 19 -4.11 -6.33 -4.91
C ASN A 19 -3.22 -5.26 -4.27
N LEU A 20 -1.91 -5.41 -4.46
CA LEU A 20 -0.92 -4.39 -4.09
C LEU A 20 -0.50 -3.58 -5.32
N PRO A 21 -0.09 -2.32 -5.14
CA PRO A 21 0.51 -1.53 -6.20
C PRO A 21 1.84 -2.17 -6.63
N LYS A 22 1.84 -2.82 -7.78
CA LYS A 22 2.99 -3.53 -8.35
C LYS A 22 3.41 -2.89 -9.67
N THR A 23 4.71 -2.91 -9.93
CA THR A 23 5.23 -2.60 -11.27
C THR A 23 4.88 -3.71 -12.25
N ARG A 24 4.99 -3.44 -13.56
CA ARG A 24 4.91 -4.47 -14.61
C ARG A 24 5.91 -5.64 -14.46
N SER A 25 6.95 -5.46 -13.66
CA SER A 25 7.91 -6.51 -13.29
C SER A 25 7.60 -7.21 -11.95
N GLY A 26 6.45 -6.91 -11.34
CA GLY A 26 5.97 -7.52 -10.11
C GLY A 26 6.50 -6.90 -8.81
N LYS A 27 7.34 -5.86 -8.86
CA LYS A 27 7.88 -5.22 -7.64
C LYS A 27 6.79 -4.41 -6.94
N ILE A 28 6.60 -4.64 -5.64
CA ILE A 28 5.64 -3.87 -4.84
C ILE A 28 6.19 -2.45 -4.59
N MET A 29 5.42 -1.44 -5.00
CA MET A 29 5.76 -0.03 -4.83
C MET A 29 5.35 0.48 -3.44
N ARG A 30 6.06 0.00 -2.41
CA ARG A 30 5.76 0.33 -0.99
C ARG A 30 5.75 1.83 -0.67
N ARG A 31 6.45 2.66 -1.45
CA ARG A 31 6.41 4.13 -1.28
C ARG A 31 5.02 4.74 -1.51
N LEU A 32 4.24 4.16 -2.42
CA LEU A 32 2.86 4.58 -2.69
C LEU A 32 1.96 4.22 -1.51
N LEU A 33 2.09 2.99 -1.00
CA LEU A 33 1.40 2.54 0.21
C LEU A 33 1.70 3.45 1.42
N ARG A 34 2.94 3.91 1.56
CA ARG A 34 3.32 4.86 2.63
C ARG A 34 2.61 6.21 2.48
N SER A 35 2.49 6.72 1.25
CA SER A 35 1.83 8.00 0.97
C SER A 35 0.33 7.89 1.24
N LEU A 36 -0.31 6.80 0.80
CA LEU A 36 -1.71 6.47 1.10
C LEU A 36 -1.96 6.32 2.61
N ALA A 37 -1.08 5.61 3.32
CA ALA A 37 -1.21 5.44 4.77
C ALA A 37 -1.12 6.76 5.55
N LYS A 38 -0.40 7.74 5.01
CA LYS A 38 -0.29 9.09 5.57
C LYS A 38 -1.39 10.05 5.11
N GLY A 39 -2.21 9.67 4.12
CA GLY A 39 -3.17 10.58 3.49
C GLY A 39 -2.53 11.68 2.64
N GLU A 40 -1.28 11.49 2.21
CA GLU A 40 -0.56 12.42 1.33
C GLU A 40 -0.94 12.17 -0.14
N ALA A 41 -1.00 13.23 -0.94
CA ALA A 41 -1.18 13.12 -2.38
C ALA A 41 0.01 12.37 -3.02
N ILE A 42 -0.27 11.51 -3.99
CA ILE A 42 0.76 10.76 -4.71
C ILE A 42 1.44 11.70 -5.72
N ALA A 43 2.55 12.31 -5.32
CA ALA A 43 3.37 13.19 -6.18
C ALA A 43 4.46 12.44 -6.97
N GLN A 44 4.53 11.11 -6.82
CA GLN A 44 5.63 10.29 -7.33
C GLN A 44 5.21 9.60 -8.63
N ASP A 45 6.18 9.30 -9.51
CA ASP A 45 5.89 8.61 -10.78
C ASP A 45 5.20 7.25 -10.57
N VAL A 46 4.15 7.00 -11.33
CA VAL A 46 3.34 5.77 -11.32
C VAL A 46 3.29 5.08 -12.69
N SER A 47 4.04 5.58 -13.68
CA SER A 47 4.06 5.09 -15.08
C SER A 47 4.45 3.60 -15.23
N THR A 48 5.09 3.04 -14.20
CA THR A 48 5.52 1.64 -14.19
C THR A 48 4.51 0.70 -13.53
N LEU A 49 3.44 1.22 -12.92
CA LEU A 49 2.38 0.40 -12.34
C LEU A 49 1.71 -0.46 -13.39
N GLU A 50 1.45 -1.71 -13.01
CA GLU A 50 0.66 -2.63 -13.81
C GLU A 50 -0.83 -2.21 -13.83
N ASN A 51 -1.35 -1.78 -12.67
CA ASN A 51 -2.72 -1.31 -12.52
C ASN A 51 -2.75 -0.05 -11.64
N PRO A 52 -2.93 1.15 -12.21
CA PRO A 52 -3.05 2.40 -11.44
C PRO A 52 -4.32 2.49 -10.56
N ALA A 53 -5.44 1.86 -10.95
CA ALA A 53 -6.72 1.97 -10.25
C ALA A 53 -6.69 1.37 -8.83
N ILE A 54 -5.69 0.54 -8.52
CA ILE A 54 -5.51 -0.02 -7.18
C ILE A 54 -5.23 1.07 -6.13
N LEU A 55 -4.73 2.24 -6.54
CA LEU A 55 -4.43 3.34 -5.63
C LEU A 55 -5.70 3.98 -5.09
N ASP A 56 -6.73 4.10 -5.93
CA ASP A 56 -8.02 4.65 -5.54
C ASP A 56 -8.74 3.68 -4.60
N GLN A 57 -8.75 2.38 -4.93
CA GLN A 57 -9.33 1.33 -4.08
C GLN A 57 -8.69 1.31 -2.67
N LEU A 58 -7.36 1.41 -2.60
CA LEU A 58 -6.64 1.42 -1.31
C LEU A 58 -6.78 2.75 -0.55
N GLY A 59 -7.15 3.84 -1.24
CA GLY A 59 -7.44 5.14 -0.63
C GLY A 59 -8.85 5.22 -0.03
N GLU A 60 -9.80 4.50 -0.60
CA GLU A 60 -11.21 4.47 -0.16
C GLU A 60 -11.47 3.52 1.02
N SER A 61 -10.67 2.46 1.17
CA SER A 61 -10.74 1.53 2.31
C SER A 61 -10.37 2.25 3.62
N ARG A 62 -11.37 2.85 4.27
CA ARG A 62 -11.30 3.42 5.64
C ARG A 62 -11.65 2.40 6.71
#